data_AF-A0A941YVK2-F1
#
_entry.id   AF-A0A941YVK2-F1
#
_cell.length_a   1.000
_cell.length_b   1.000
_cell.length_c   1.000
_cell.angle_alpha   90.00
_cell.angle_beta   90.00
_cell.angle_gamma   90.00
#
_symmetry.space_group_name_H-M   'P 1'
#
loop_
_entity.id
_entity.type
_entity.pdbx_description
1 polymer ?
#
loop_
_entity_poly.entity_id
_entity_poly.type
_entity_poly.pdbx_seq_one_letter_code
_entity_poly.pdbx_strand_id
1 'polypeptide(L)'
;MNTITGEQAYAAAYQFLRKLYFQTKLDDLGGLMGDMSLVGEEGPADPAIVKDWRDAVQFARGGHPSGPLTDKQAYAAMYRFVEQLSVAIGSGELRRLLEALAMRADGAPANAEIARSWQEAMSYARAGGKADRLRIISP
;
A
#
# COMPACT_ATOMS: atom_id res chain seq x y z
N MET A 1 19.10 -3.44 9.31
CA MET A 1 17.64 -3.21 9.41
C MET A 1 17.36 -1.91 8.67
N ASN A 2 16.76 -1.96 7.49
CA ASN A 2 16.48 -0.74 6.72
C ASN A 2 15.13 -0.21 7.15
N THR A 3 15.06 1.08 7.47
CA THR A 3 13.82 1.72 7.92
C THR A 3 13.35 2.75 6.91
N ILE A 4 12.05 3.08 6.92
CA ILE A 4 11.38 3.91 5.92
C ILE A 4 10.39 4.88 6.60
N THR A 5 10.15 6.06 6.03
CA THR A 5 9.11 6.95 6.57
C THR A 5 7.70 6.46 6.22
N GLY A 6 6.66 7.01 6.86
CA GLY A 6 5.28 6.70 6.51
C GLY A 6 4.92 7.07 5.07
N GLU A 7 5.49 8.16 4.54
CA GLU A 7 5.30 8.62 3.16
C GLU A 7 6.00 7.70 2.15
N GLN A 8 7.25 7.31 2.44
CA GLN A 8 7.96 6.37 1.60
C GLN A 8 7.29 4.99 1.63
N ALA A 9 6.74 4.56 2.77
CA ALA A 9 5.92 3.34 2.87
C ALA A 9 4.62 3.46 2.05
N TYR A 10 3.99 4.64 2.04
CA TYR A 10 2.82 4.91 1.20
C TYR A 10 3.15 4.81 -0.29
N ALA A 11 4.28 5.40 -0.71
CA ALA A 11 4.75 5.30 -2.09
C ALA A 11 5.06 3.84 -2.49
N ALA A 12 5.67 3.07 -1.59
CA ALA A 12 5.89 1.63 -1.81
C ALA A 12 4.56 0.87 -1.94
N ALA A 13 3.59 1.13 -1.05
CA ALA A 13 2.25 0.54 -1.12
C ALA A 13 1.57 0.85 -2.46
N TYR A 14 1.54 2.11 -2.87
CA TYR A 14 0.95 2.52 -4.15
C TYR A 14 1.59 1.80 -5.34
N GLN A 15 2.93 1.76 -5.42
CA GLN A 15 3.61 1.12 -6.55
C GLN A 15 3.40 -0.40 -6.57
N PHE A 16 3.40 -1.03 -5.40
CA PHE A 16 3.09 -2.44 -5.25
C PHE A 16 1.67 -2.77 -5.73
N LEU A 17 0.67 -2.03 -5.24
CA LEU A 17 -0.73 -2.20 -5.64
C LEU A 17 -0.97 -1.89 -7.12
N ARG A 18 -0.27 -0.88 -7.66
CA ARG A 18 -0.29 -0.55 -9.09
C ARG A 18 0.21 -1.69 -9.96
N LYS A 19 1.30 -2.36 -9.57
CA LYS A 19 1.81 -3.54 -10.28
C LYS A 19 0.77 -4.68 -10.26
N LEU A 20 0.13 -4.92 -9.12
CA LEU A 20 -0.93 -5.91 -8.99
C LEU A 20 -2.14 -5.57 -9.86
N TYR A 21 -2.57 -4.31 -9.88
CA TYR A 21 -3.66 -3.86 -10.74
C TYR A 21 -3.35 -4.09 -12.22
N PHE A 22 -2.13 -3.79 -12.68
CA PHE A 22 -1.77 -4.06 -14.08
C PHE A 22 -1.81 -5.53 -14.45
N GLN A 23 -1.54 -6.43 -13.50
CA GLN A 23 -1.57 -7.88 -13.71
C GLN A 23 -2.98 -8.46 -13.64
N THR A 24 -3.79 -7.96 -12.71
CA THR A 24 -5.07 -8.59 -12.33
C THR A 24 -6.29 -7.87 -12.90
N LYS A 25 -6.16 -6.58 -13.21
CA LYS A 25 -7.24 -5.70 -13.72
C LYS A 25 -8.48 -5.68 -12.83
N LEU A 26 -8.26 -5.81 -11.53
CA LEU A 26 -9.28 -5.75 -10.49
C LEU A 26 -9.86 -4.32 -10.42
N ASP A 27 -11.16 -4.17 -10.65
CA ASP A 27 -11.85 -2.88 -10.72
C ASP A 27 -11.85 -2.17 -9.37
N ASP A 28 -12.10 -2.89 -8.28
CA ASP A 28 -12.13 -2.31 -6.93
C ASP A 28 -10.73 -1.88 -6.49
N LEU A 29 -9.69 -2.58 -6.96
CA LEU A 29 -8.29 -2.16 -6.77
C LEU A 29 -7.96 -0.92 -7.61
N GLY A 30 -8.54 -0.80 -8.80
CA GLY A 30 -8.43 0.39 -9.64
C GLY A 30 -9.08 1.63 -8.99
N GLY A 31 -10.25 1.45 -8.38
CA GLY A 31 -10.92 2.48 -7.59
C GLY A 31 -10.03 2.97 -6.44
N LEU A 32 -9.52 2.04 -5.63
CA LEU A 32 -8.58 2.34 -4.54
C LEU A 32 -7.35 3.12 -5.04
N MET A 33 -6.75 2.70 -6.16
CA MET A 33 -5.61 3.42 -6.72
C MET A 33 -5.96 4.86 -7.15
N GLY A 34 -7.19 5.08 -7.62
CA GLY A 34 -7.71 6.41 -7.90
C GLY A 34 -7.67 7.29 -6.64
N ASP A 35 -8.22 6.79 -5.55
CA ASP A 35 -8.30 7.52 -4.26
C ASP A 35 -6.92 7.77 -3.66
N MET A 36 -5.99 6.81 -3.82
CA MET A 36 -4.61 6.94 -3.36
C MET A 36 -3.74 7.90 -4.19
N SER A 37 -4.12 8.18 -5.44
CA SER A 37 -3.28 8.93 -6.37
C SER A 37 -3.05 10.37 -5.90
N LEU A 38 -1.84 10.91 -6.07
CA LEU A 38 -1.54 12.27 -5.62
C LEU A 38 -2.06 13.32 -6.61
N VAL A 39 -2.83 14.30 -6.12
CA VAL A 39 -3.28 15.47 -6.89
C VAL A 39 -2.25 16.59 -6.71
N GLY A 40 -1.14 16.50 -7.45
CA GLY A 40 -0.10 17.53 -7.42
C GLY A 40 0.68 17.53 -6.10
N GLU A 41 0.95 18.71 -5.53
CA GLU A 41 1.63 18.84 -4.23
C GLU A 41 0.66 18.78 -3.04
N GLU A 42 -0.66 18.69 -3.28
CA GLU A 42 -1.70 18.84 -2.25
C GLU A 42 -2.00 17.54 -1.47
N GLY A 43 -1.41 16.41 -1.87
CA GLY A 43 -1.61 15.10 -1.23
C GLY A 43 -2.50 14.15 -2.06
N PRO A 44 -2.99 13.05 -1.47
CA PRO A 44 -3.89 12.11 -2.13
C PRO A 44 -5.18 12.77 -2.62
N ALA A 45 -5.77 12.21 -3.68
CA ALA A 45 -7.01 12.69 -4.28
C ALA A 45 -8.18 12.69 -3.29
N ASP A 46 -8.22 11.69 -2.41
CA ASP A 46 -9.13 11.65 -1.28
C ASP A 46 -8.38 11.93 0.04
N PRO A 47 -8.67 13.04 0.73
CA PRO A 47 -8.11 13.34 2.05
C PRO A 47 -8.39 12.27 3.12
N ALA A 48 -9.48 11.49 3.00
CA ALA A 48 -9.81 10.41 3.93
C ALA A 48 -8.76 9.29 3.91
N ILE A 49 -8.17 9.02 2.74
CA ILE A 49 -7.10 8.03 2.55
C ILE A 49 -5.88 8.33 3.42
N VAL A 50 -5.57 9.61 3.65
CA VAL A 50 -4.45 10.01 4.52
C VAL A 50 -4.68 9.54 5.96
N LYS A 51 -5.93 9.64 6.44
CA LYS A 51 -6.29 9.22 7.79
C LYS A 51 -6.25 7.69 7.88
N ASP A 52 -6.86 7.00 6.94
CA ASP A 52 -6.92 5.53 6.94
C ASP A 52 -5.52 4.92 6.83
N TRP A 53 -4.65 5.48 5.98
CA TRP A 53 -3.24 5.09 5.92
C TRP A 53 -2.52 5.30 7.25
N ARG A 54 -2.75 6.44 7.91
CA ARG A 54 -2.13 6.74 9.21
C ARG A 54 -2.57 5.74 10.27
N ASP A 55 -3.85 5.38 10.30
CA ASP A 55 -4.41 4.41 11.24
C ASP A 55 -3.80 3.02 11.00
N ALA A 56 -3.65 2.61 9.73
CA ALA A 56 -2.98 1.37 9.36
C ALA A 56 -1.49 1.35 9.77
N VAL A 57 -0.78 2.47 9.61
CA VAL A 57 0.62 2.63 10.07
C VAL A 57 0.72 2.54 11.58
N GLN A 58 -0.18 3.19 12.33
CA GLN A 58 -0.19 3.12 13.79
C GLN A 58 -0.46 1.70 14.29
N PHE A 59 -1.40 1.00 13.64
CA PHE A 59 -1.66 -0.42 13.92
C PHE A 59 -0.41 -1.26 13.69
N ALA A 60 0.24 -1.12 12.53
CA ALA A 60 1.43 -1.90 12.17
C ALA A 60 2.63 -1.64 13.09
N ARG A 61 2.69 -0.46 13.72
CA ARG A 61 3.69 -0.14 14.74
C ARG A 61 3.41 -0.74 16.11
N GLY A 62 2.28 -1.40 16.32
CA GLY A 62 1.88 -1.89 17.63
C GLY A 62 1.59 -0.78 18.63
N GLY A 63 1.08 0.37 18.17
CA GLY A 63 0.71 1.50 19.03
C GLY A 63 1.83 2.51 19.32
N HIS A 64 3.02 2.36 18.73
CA HIS A 64 4.07 3.38 18.83
C HIS A 64 3.82 4.54 17.85
N PRO A 65 3.56 5.78 18.33
CA PRO A 65 3.04 6.86 17.49
C PRO A 65 4.08 7.46 16.53
N SER A 66 5.37 7.28 16.80
CA SER A 66 6.46 8.01 16.13
C SER A 66 7.65 7.10 15.86
N GLY A 67 8.20 7.15 14.64
CA GLY A 67 9.42 6.43 14.27
C GLY A 67 9.37 5.85 12.87
N PRO A 68 10.53 5.52 12.27
CA PRO A 68 10.56 4.93 10.95
C PRO A 68 10.05 3.48 11.00
N LEU A 69 9.41 3.04 9.94
CA LEU A 69 8.86 1.69 9.78
C LEU A 69 9.95 0.73 9.31
N THR A 70 9.90 -0.51 9.76
CA THR A 70 10.58 -1.61 9.06
C THR A 70 9.81 -2.03 7.82
N ASP A 71 10.44 -2.77 6.90
CA ASP A 71 9.80 -3.32 5.70
C ASP A 71 8.58 -4.18 6.02
N LYS A 72 8.63 -4.92 7.14
CA LYS A 72 7.54 -5.77 7.62
C LYS A 72 6.39 -4.92 8.16
N GLN A 73 6.68 -3.88 8.93
CA GLN A 73 5.65 -2.96 9.41
C GLN A 73 5.02 -2.16 8.26
N ALA A 74 5.80 -1.77 7.26
CA ALA A 74 5.28 -1.12 6.07
C ALA A 74 4.36 -2.05 5.26
N TYR A 75 4.72 -3.34 5.12
CA TYR A 75 3.83 -4.33 4.48
C TYR A 75 2.55 -4.54 5.29
N ALA A 76 2.67 -4.69 6.62
CA ALA A 76 1.51 -4.83 7.49
C ALA A 76 0.58 -3.60 7.43
N ALA A 77 1.14 -2.39 7.33
CA ALA A 77 0.34 -1.18 7.13
C ALA A 77 -0.41 -1.22 5.79
N MET A 78 0.26 -1.59 4.69
CA MET A 78 -0.37 -1.78 3.39
C MET A 78 -1.50 -2.82 3.44
N TYR A 79 -1.25 -3.98 4.05
CA TYR A 79 -2.25 -5.03 4.18
C TYR A 79 -3.48 -4.54 4.95
N ARG A 80 -3.27 -3.90 6.10
CA ARG A 80 -4.36 -3.37 6.94
C ARG A 80 -5.14 -2.26 6.26
N PHE A 81 -4.46 -1.41 5.51
CA PHE A 81 -5.11 -0.35 4.75
C PHE A 81 -6.06 -0.93 3.68
N VAL A 82 -5.61 -1.91 2.90
CA VAL A 82 -6.46 -2.59 1.90
C VAL A 82 -7.60 -3.38 2.57
N GLU A 83 -7.34 -3.99 3.73
CA GLU A 83 -8.35 -4.69 4.53
C GLU A 83 -9.46 -3.77 5.03
N GLN A 84 -9.10 -2.62 5.62
CA GLN A 84 -10.06 -1.63 6.11
C GLN A 84 -10.98 -1.14 4.99
N LEU A 85 -10.41 -0.86 3.82
CA LEU A 85 -11.17 -0.37 2.66
C LEU A 85 -12.03 -1.46 2.04
N SER A 86 -11.51 -2.69 1.93
CA SER A 86 -12.29 -3.87 1.51
C SER A 86 -13.54 -4.04 2.36
N VAL A 87 -13.43 -3.87 3.69
CA VAL A 87 -14.57 -3.91 4.61
C VAL A 87 -15.50 -2.71 4.39
N ALA A 88 -14.95 -1.50 4.28
CA ALA A 88 -15.73 -0.27 4.15
C ALA A 88 -16.63 -0.26 2.91
N ILE A 89 -16.13 -0.75 1.78
CA ILE A 89 -16.88 -0.80 0.51
C ILE A 89 -17.55 -2.16 0.26
N GLY A 90 -17.36 -3.14 1.15
CA GLY A 90 -17.92 -4.49 1.00
C GLY A 90 -17.35 -5.27 -0.19
N SER A 91 -16.11 -4.98 -0.60
CA SER A 91 -15.50 -5.54 -1.81
C SER A 91 -15.06 -6.99 -1.62
N GLY A 92 -15.77 -7.93 -2.25
CA GLY A 92 -15.34 -9.33 -2.32
C GLY A 92 -14.05 -9.53 -3.13
N GLU A 93 -13.76 -8.63 -4.05
CA GLU A 93 -12.57 -8.66 -4.91
C GLU A 93 -11.28 -8.38 -4.12
N LEU A 94 -11.23 -7.25 -3.41
CA LEU A 94 -10.14 -6.92 -2.49
C LEU A 94 -9.99 -7.95 -1.38
N ARG A 95 -11.09 -8.56 -0.90
CA ARG A 95 -11.02 -9.65 0.08
C ARG A 95 -10.25 -10.87 -0.47
N ARG A 96 -10.53 -11.30 -1.71
CA ARG A 96 -9.78 -12.38 -2.37
C ARG A 96 -8.33 -11.97 -2.65
N LEU A 97 -8.09 -10.71 -3.01
CA LEU A 97 -6.74 -10.20 -3.16
C LEU A 97 -5.95 -10.31 -1.83
N LEU A 98 -6.54 -9.96 -0.70
CA LEU A 98 -5.92 -10.07 0.62
C LEU A 98 -5.58 -11.51 1.01
N GLU A 99 -6.36 -12.50 0.55
CA GLU A 99 -6.02 -13.91 0.69
C GLU A 99 -4.75 -14.26 -0.11
N ALA A 100 -4.61 -13.75 -1.34
CA ALA A 100 -3.39 -13.91 -2.13
C ALA A 100 -2.19 -13.15 -1.55
N LEU A 101 -2.45 -12.02 -0.87
CA LEU A 101 -1.45 -11.21 -0.16
C LEU A 101 -1.23 -11.65 1.29
N ALA A 102 -1.62 -12.88 1.64
CA ALA A 102 -1.56 -13.42 2.99
C ALA A 102 -0.27 -13.01 3.73
N MET A 103 -0.46 -12.50 4.94
CA MET A 103 0.61 -12.01 5.79
C MET A 103 0.90 -13.02 6.89
N ARG A 104 2.19 -13.24 7.16
CA ARG A 104 2.65 -14.04 8.30
C ARG A 104 2.46 -13.28 9.61
N ALA A 105 2.49 -14.02 10.73
CA ALA A 105 2.40 -13.43 12.06
C ALA A 105 3.49 -12.36 12.36
N ASP A 106 4.63 -12.41 11.67
CA ASP A 106 5.71 -11.43 11.81
C ASP A 106 5.57 -10.20 10.89
N GLY A 107 4.44 -10.05 10.18
CA GLY A 107 4.15 -8.92 9.30
C GLY A 107 4.76 -9.01 7.90
N ALA A 108 5.43 -10.12 7.57
CA ALA A 108 6.00 -10.34 6.24
C ALA A 108 5.01 -11.03 5.29
N PRO A 109 5.14 -10.87 3.97
CA PRO A 109 4.36 -11.65 3.00
C PRO A 109 4.62 -13.15 3.17
N ALA A 110 3.56 -13.97 3.10
CA ALA A 110 3.69 -15.42 3.16
C ALA A 110 4.25 -16.02 1.86
N ASN A 111 3.95 -15.40 0.72
CA ASN A 111 4.42 -15.82 -0.60
C ASN A 111 5.75 -15.12 -0.97
N ALA A 112 6.73 -15.90 -1.45
CA ALA A 112 8.05 -15.40 -1.80
C ALA A 112 8.06 -14.45 -3.03
N GLU A 113 7.16 -14.65 -3.98
CA GLU A 113 6.99 -13.76 -5.14
C GLU A 113 6.44 -12.41 -4.70
N ILE A 114 5.42 -12.42 -3.83
CA ILE A 114 4.89 -11.21 -3.21
C ILE A 114 5.98 -10.51 -2.39
N ALA A 115 6.78 -11.25 -1.62
CA ALA A 115 7.91 -10.69 -0.87
C ALA A 115 8.95 -10.01 -1.77
N ARG A 116 9.28 -10.62 -2.93
CA ARG A 116 10.19 -10.02 -3.91
C ARG A 116 9.60 -8.74 -4.50
N SER A 117 8.34 -8.79 -4.94
CA SER A 117 7.66 -7.64 -5.51
C SER A 117 7.50 -6.49 -4.49
N TRP A 118 7.31 -6.81 -3.22
CA TRP A 118 7.32 -5.83 -2.14
C TRP A 118 8.70 -5.18 -1.96
N GLN A 119 9.77 -5.98 -1.97
CA GLN A 119 11.15 -5.47 -1.87
C GLN A 119 11.53 -4.54 -3.03
N GLU A 120 11.05 -4.82 -4.24
CA GLU A 120 11.19 -3.92 -5.40
C GLU A 120 10.51 -2.57 -5.15
N ALA A 121 9.26 -2.59 -4.68
CA ALA A 121 8.50 -1.38 -4.38
C ALA A 121 9.15 -0.54 -3.26
N MET A 122 9.66 -1.20 -2.22
CA MET A 122 10.42 -0.56 -1.13
C MET A 122 11.72 0.08 -1.65
N SER A 123 12.42 -0.58 -2.57
CA SER A 123 13.64 -0.05 -3.18
C SER A 123 13.36 1.18 -4.03
N TYR A 124 12.29 1.15 -4.82
CA TYR A 124 11.81 2.31 -5.57
C TYR A 124 11.49 3.50 -4.67
N ALA A 125 10.73 3.29 -3.59
CA ALA A 125 10.34 4.37 -2.68
C ALA A 125 11.55 4.99 -1.95
N ARG A 126 12.52 4.17 -1.52
CA ARG A 126 13.77 4.64 -0.91
C ARG A 126 14.62 5.48 -1.86
N ALA A 127 14.56 5.20 -3.16
CA ALA A 127 15.23 5.98 -4.20
C ALA A 127 14.53 7.32 -4.51
N GLY A 128 13.52 7.73 -3.73
CA GLY A 128 12.76 8.95 -3.95
C GLY A 128 11.56 8.78 -4.89
N GLY A 129 11.21 7.53 -5.21
CA GLY A 129 10.01 7.21 -5.97
C GLY A 129 8.74 7.69 -5.25
N LYS A 130 7.80 8.25 -6.01
CA LYS A 130 6.55 8.81 -5.50
C LYS A 130 5.35 7.95 -5.89
N ALA A 131 4.24 8.11 -5.17
CA ALA A 131 2.93 7.67 -5.65
C ALA A 131 2.55 8.56 -6.84
N ASP A 132 3.02 8.20 -8.03
CA ASP A 132 2.87 9.01 -9.22
C ASP A 132 1.38 9.12 -9.60
N ARG A 133 0.97 10.25 -10.20
CA ARG A 133 -0.29 10.27 -10.95
C ARG A 133 -0.22 9.09 -11.90
N LEU A 134 -1.29 8.30 -12.00
CA LEU A 134 -1.48 7.44 -13.16
C LEU A 134 -1.23 8.32 -14.39
N ARG A 135 -0.02 8.25 -14.97
CA ARG A 135 0.15 8.55 -16.38
C ARG A 135 -0.65 7.45 -17.03
N ILE A 136 -1.95 7.71 -17.18
CA ILE A 136 -2.77 7.03 -18.14
C ILE A 136 -2.03 7.33 -19.44
N ILE A 137 -1.16 6.41 -19.82
CA ILE A 137 -0.80 6.26 -21.22
C ILE A 137 -2.11 5.76 -21.81
N SER A 138 -2.99 6.70 -22.13
CA SER A 138 -4.04 6.43 -23.09
C SER A 138 -3.33 6.05 -24.39
N PRO A 139 -3.84 5.05 -25.12
CA PRO A 139 -3.14 4.34 -26.17
C PRO A 139 -2.53 5.24 -27.24
#